data_AF-A0A7S3T2S9-F1
#
_entry.id   AF-A0A7S3T2S9-F1
#
_cell.length_a   1.000
_cell.length_b   1.000
_cell.length_c   1.000
_cell.angle_alpha   90.00
_cell.angle_beta   90.00
_cell.angle_gamma   90.00
#
_symmetry.space_group_name_H-M   'P 1'
#
loop_
_entity.id
_entity.type
_entity.pdbx_description
1 polymer ?
#
loop_
_entity_poly.entity_id
_entity_poly.type
_entity_poly.pdbx_seq_one_letter_code
_entity_poly.pdbx_strand_id
1 'polypeptide(L)'
;DVFWFDSEYAENYQYGEFDHKHFSQDDVMHMNEKVHDSGRRFVIAADPHIRASHDYFMYKEGLAKQGKAIDDHHISNLFIRDPSAKKAYEGESRAGSSVWVDFLNESACDYWKDLFHPS
;
A
#
# COMPACT_ATOMS: atom_id res chain seq x y z
N ASP A 1 -20.91 -3.19 -15.19
CA ASP A 1 -21.09 -2.66 -13.82
C ASP A 1 -19.81 -2.15 -13.18
N VAL A 2 -18.67 -2.80 -13.42
CA VAL A 2 -17.41 -2.45 -12.75
C VAL A 2 -16.29 -2.25 -13.77
N PHE A 3 -15.51 -1.20 -13.59
CA PHE A 3 -14.24 -0.99 -14.28
C PHE A 3 -13.08 -1.40 -13.36
N TRP A 4 -12.03 -1.95 -13.94
CA TRP A 4 -10.91 -2.53 -13.20
C TRP A 4 -9.60 -1.84 -13.57
N PHE A 5 -8.84 -1.48 -12.56
CA PHE A 5 -7.44 -1.07 -12.70
C PHE A 5 -6.55 -2.21 -12.21
N ASP A 6 -5.75 -2.77 -13.12
CA ASP A 6 -4.56 -3.53 -12.74
C ASP A 6 -3.46 -2.55 -12.28
N SER A 7 -2.34 -3.05 -11.77
CA SER A 7 -1.32 -2.31 -11.03
C SER A 7 -0.67 -1.10 -11.74
N GLU A 8 -0.85 -0.95 -13.05
CA GLU A 8 -0.28 0.12 -13.87
C GLU A 8 -0.88 1.50 -13.62
N TYR A 9 -1.98 1.61 -12.86
CA TYR A 9 -2.50 2.93 -12.44
C TYR A 9 -1.54 3.63 -11.46
N ALA A 10 -0.74 2.86 -10.73
CA ALA A 10 0.07 3.33 -9.63
C ALA A 10 1.48 3.76 -10.10
N GLU A 11 1.96 4.90 -9.60
CA GLU A 11 3.30 5.40 -9.95
C GLU A 11 4.37 4.39 -9.50
N ASN A 12 5.11 3.81 -10.46
CA ASN A 12 6.11 2.77 -10.18
C ASN A 12 5.60 1.62 -9.29
N TYR A 13 4.32 1.24 -9.43
CA TYR A 13 3.67 0.22 -8.61
C TYR A 13 3.63 0.57 -7.10
N GLN A 14 3.62 1.87 -6.76
CA GLN A 14 3.43 2.37 -5.40
C GLN A 14 1.93 2.64 -5.16
N TYR A 15 1.28 1.74 -4.44
CA TYR A 15 -0.15 1.84 -4.11
C TYR A 15 -0.47 3.08 -3.28
N GLY A 16 -1.73 3.53 -3.35
CA GLY A 16 -2.24 4.70 -2.63
C GLY A 16 -2.23 5.99 -3.44
N GLU A 17 -1.48 6.05 -4.54
CA GLU A 17 -1.43 7.21 -5.43
C GLU A 17 -1.51 6.76 -6.90
N PHE A 18 -2.14 7.59 -7.75
CA PHE A 18 -2.16 7.37 -9.19
C PHE A 18 -0.91 7.96 -9.84
N ASP A 19 -0.45 7.38 -10.96
CA ASP A 19 0.61 7.98 -11.77
C ASP A 19 0.14 9.29 -12.41
N HIS A 20 0.58 10.41 -11.83
CA HIS A 20 0.19 11.75 -12.28
C HIS A 20 0.64 12.10 -13.70
N LYS A 21 1.57 11.35 -14.32
CA LYS A 21 1.94 11.56 -15.73
C LYS A 21 0.88 11.06 -16.69
N HIS A 22 0.19 9.99 -16.32
CA HIS A 22 -0.84 9.35 -17.14
C HIS A 22 -2.26 9.67 -16.66
N PHE A 23 -2.41 9.96 -15.36
CA PHE A 23 -3.67 10.20 -14.67
C PHE A 23 -3.54 11.45 -13.81
N SER A 24 -3.87 12.62 -14.37
CA SER A 24 -3.89 13.84 -13.56
C SER A 24 -4.96 13.74 -12.46
N GLN A 25 -4.76 14.45 -11.35
CA GLN A 25 -5.73 14.46 -10.25
C GLN A 25 -7.13 14.88 -10.73
N ASP A 26 -7.22 15.86 -11.61
CA ASP A 26 -8.48 16.36 -12.16
C ASP A 26 -9.16 15.30 -13.04
N ASP A 27 -8.39 14.56 -13.85
CA ASP A 27 -8.91 13.47 -14.68
C ASP A 27 -9.44 12.31 -13.82
N VAL A 28 -8.70 11.93 -12.77
CA VAL A 28 -9.12 10.87 -11.83
C VAL A 28 -10.42 11.25 -11.12
N MET A 29 -10.54 12.51 -10.66
CA MET A 29 -11.75 13.01 -10.02
C MET A 29 -12.94 13.05 -10.99
N HIS A 30 -12.73 13.58 -12.21
CA HIS A 30 -13.77 13.63 -13.22
C HIS A 30 -14.25 12.24 -13.63
N MET A 31 -13.33 11.31 -13.85
CA MET A 31 -13.63 9.92 -14.15
C MET A 31 -14.44 9.26 -13.03
N ASN A 32 -14.05 9.48 -11.76
CA ASN A 32 -14.75 8.94 -10.60
C ASN A 32 -16.20 9.43 -10.52
N GLU A 33 -16.43 10.74 -10.75
CA GLU A 33 -17.77 11.34 -10.82
C GLU A 33 -18.61 10.68 -11.92
N LYS A 34 -18.09 10.56 -13.15
CA LYS A 34 -18.84 9.97 -14.28
C LYS A 34 -19.19 8.51 -14.06
N VAL A 35 -18.28 7.74 -13.46
CA VAL A 35 -18.56 6.34 -13.14
C VAL A 35 -19.61 6.23 -12.05
N HIS A 36 -19.53 7.06 -11.00
CA HIS A 36 -20.52 7.14 -9.95
C HIS A 36 -21.92 7.48 -10.48
N ASP A 37 -22.04 8.55 -11.27
CA ASP A 37 -23.29 9.02 -11.88
C ASP A 37 -23.95 7.94 -12.76
N SER A 38 -23.13 7.12 -13.42
CA SER A 38 -23.61 6.01 -14.25
C SER A 38 -24.08 4.79 -13.45
N GLY A 39 -24.00 4.83 -12.11
CA GLY A 39 -24.32 3.71 -11.23
C GLY A 39 -23.26 2.59 -11.23
N ARG A 40 -22.09 2.83 -11.83
CA ARG A 40 -20.99 1.86 -11.94
C ARG A 40 -19.97 2.07 -10.83
N ARG A 41 -19.00 1.18 -10.73
CA ARG A 41 -17.96 1.18 -9.69
C ARG A 41 -16.57 0.94 -10.28
N PHE A 42 -15.55 1.30 -9.51
CA PHE A 42 -14.16 0.92 -9.77
C PHE A 42 -13.71 -0.17 -8.79
N VAL A 43 -12.81 -1.02 -9.27
CA VAL A 43 -11.97 -1.91 -8.45
C VAL A 43 -10.51 -1.63 -8.83
N ILE A 44 -9.66 -1.40 -7.83
CA ILE A 44 -8.23 -1.18 -8.00
C ILE A 44 -7.45 -2.37 -7.43
N ALA A 45 -6.41 -2.79 -8.13
CA ALA A 45 -5.47 -3.79 -7.62
C ALA A 45 -4.53 -3.18 -6.57
N ALA A 46 -4.26 -3.94 -5.51
CA ALA A 46 -3.24 -3.63 -4.52
C ALA A 46 -2.60 -4.95 -4.07
N ASP A 47 -1.31 -5.13 -4.38
CA ASP A 47 -0.57 -6.32 -3.97
C ASP A 47 0.03 -6.13 -2.57
N PRO A 48 0.43 -7.21 -1.88
CA PRO A 48 1.03 -7.12 -0.55
C PRO A 48 2.45 -6.54 -0.52
N HIS A 49 3.08 -6.34 -1.68
CA HIS A 49 4.46 -5.84 -1.76
C HIS A 49 4.49 -4.31 -1.69
N ILE A 50 5.42 -3.78 -0.91
CA ILE A 50 5.67 -2.35 -0.74
C ILE A 50 7.07 -2.08 -1.27
N ARG A 51 7.20 -1.20 -2.26
CA ARG A 51 8.50 -0.83 -2.82
C ARG A 51 9.43 -0.32 -1.72
N ALA A 52 10.66 -0.84 -1.67
CA ALA A 52 11.67 -0.46 -0.69
C ALA A 52 12.32 0.89 -1.05
N SER A 53 11.56 1.98 -0.93
CA SER A 53 11.98 3.35 -1.23
C SER A 53 11.67 4.29 -0.07
N HIS A 54 12.66 5.04 0.40
CA HIS A 54 12.49 6.01 1.49
C HIS A 54 11.61 7.21 1.12
N ASP A 55 11.38 7.42 -0.18
CA ASP A 55 10.47 8.44 -0.70
C ASP A 55 9.01 7.95 -0.75
N TYR A 56 8.77 6.65 -0.60
CA TYR A 56 7.43 6.08 -0.58
C TYR A 56 6.85 6.07 0.84
N PHE A 57 5.69 6.71 1.02
CA PHE A 57 5.11 6.90 2.35
C PHE A 57 4.84 5.58 3.07
N MET A 58 4.30 4.56 2.40
CA MET A 58 3.99 3.28 3.05
C MET A 58 5.24 2.57 3.56
N TYR A 59 6.34 2.64 2.80
CA TYR A 59 7.62 2.08 3.22
C TYR A 59 8.18 2.83 4.43
N LYS A 60 8.19 4.17 4.37
CA LYS A 60 8.69 5.03 5.43
C LYS A 60 7.92 4.85 6.74
N GLU A 61 6.59 4.82 6.68
CA GLU A 61 5.72 4.61 7.83
C GLU A 61 5.85 3.19 8.39
N GLY A 62 5.93 2.21 7.50
CA GLY A 62 6.26 0.81 7.79
C GLY A 62 7.51 0.66 8.65
N LEU A 63 8.63 1.18 8.15
CA LEU A 63 9.91 1.16 8.86
C LEU A 63 9.86 1.94 10.18
N ALA A 64 9.17 3.08 10.20
CA ALA A 64 9.04 3.88 11.42
C ALA A 64 8.25 3.16 12.50
N LYS A 65 7.38 2.21 12.16
CA LYS A 65 6.64 1.38 13.13
C LYS A 65 7.35 0.07 13.45
N GLN A 66 8.31 -0.39 12.66
CA GLN A 66 8.97 -1.68 12.89
C GLN A 66 9.72 -1.74 14.24
N GLY A 67 9.47 -2.79 15.02
CA GLY A 67 10.19 -3.10 16.26
C GLY A 67 9.92 -2.17 17.44
N LYS A 68 8.91 -1.28 17.37
CA LYS A 68 8.52 -0.43 18.51
C LYS A 68 7.68 -1.24 19.50
N ALA A 69 7.94 -1.05 20.79
CA ALA A 69 7.06 -1.60 21.82
C ALA A 69 5.70 -0.90 21.75
N ILE A 70 4.62 -1.69 21.70
CA ILE A 70 3.24 -1.21 21.82
C ILE A 70 2.83 -1.30 23.30
N ASP A 71 3.15 -2.42 23.93
CA ASP A 71 2.98 -2.68 25.36
C ASP A 71 4.05 -3.68 25.85
N ASP A 72 3.91 -4.18 27.08
CA ASP A 72 4.86 -5.11 27.71
C ASP A 72 5.03 -6.45 26.97
N HIS A 73 4.10 -6.80 26.09
CA HIS A 73 4.03 -8.09 25.41
C HIS A 73 4.04 -7.99 23.88
N HIS A 74 3.80 -6.81 23.31
CA HIS A 74 3.67 -6.62 21.87
C HIS A 74 4.70 -5.63 21.31
N ILE A 75 5.25 -6.00 20.15
CA ILE A 75 6.04 -5.12 19.31
C ILE A 75 5.32 -4.91 17.99
N SER A 76 5.26 -3.67 17.51
CA SER A 76 4.72 -3.38 16.19
C SER A 76 5.66 -3.92 15.12
N ASN A 77 5.10 -4.69 14.19
CA ASN A 77 5.78 -5.07 12.96
C ASN A 77 4.77 -4.90 11.84
N LEU A 78 5.13 -4.12 10.82
CA LEU A 78 4.30 -3.97 9.63
C LEU A 78 4.77 -4.88 8.50
N PHE A 79 6.07 -5.17 8.45
CA PHE A 79 6.65 -6.01 7.40
C PHE A 79 7.13 -7.35 7.94
N ILE A 80 7.04 -8.36 7.07
CA ILE A 80 7.67 -9.67 7.25
C ILE A 80 9.17 -9.44 7.51
N ARG A 81 9.73 -10.13 8.49
CA ARG A 81 11.12 -9.96 8.89
C ARG A 81 12.04 -10.99 8.22
N ASP A 82 13.30 -10.61 8.10
CA ASP A 82 14.37 -11.50 7.66
C ASP A 82 14.64 -12.62 8.70
N PRO A 83 15.44 -13.65 8.36
CA PRO A 83 15.78 -14.72 9.30
C PRO A 83 16.48 -14.25 10.58
N SER A 84 17.11 -13.07 10.58
CA SER A 84 17.71 -12.48 11.78
C SER A 84 16.68 -11.81 12.70
N ALA A 85 15.45 -11.63 12.23
CA ALA A 85 14.36 -10.93 12.89
C ALA A 85 14.66 -9.46 13.23
N LYS A 86 15.69 -8.87 12.62
CA LYS A 86 16.15 -7.49 12.89
C LYS A 86 15.74 -6.49 11.81
N LYS A 87 15.44 -6.97 10.60
CA LYS A 87 15.11 -6.12 9.45
C LYS A 87 13.86 -6.66 8.76
N ALA A 88 13.22 -5.81 7.97
CA ALA A 88 12.25 -6.29 7.00
C ALA A 88 12.95 -7.23 6.00
N TYR A 89 12.24 -8.27 5.57
CA TYR A 89 12.66 -9.11 4.47
C TYR A 89 12.55 -8.32 3.17
N GLU A 90 13.64 -8.22 2.42
CA GLU A 90 13.69 -7.60 1.10
C GLU A 90 13.77 -8.65 -0.01
N GLY A 91 13.03 -8.44 -1.10
CA GLY A 91 12.98 -9.30 -2.27
C GLY A 91 12.48 -8.54 -3.51
N GLU A 92 12.47 -9.21 -4.66
CA GLU A 92 12.08 -8.59 -5.93
C GLU A 92 10.57 -8.74 -6.22
N SER A 93 9.96 -7.68 -6.72
CA SER A 93 8.57 -7.63 -7.18
C SER A 93 8.44 -6.83 -8.49
N ARG A 94 7.22 -6.53 -8.92
CA ARG A 94 6.98 -5.61 -10.04
C ARG A 94 7.49 -4.19 -9.76
N ALA A 95 7.53 -3.79 -8.49
CA ALA A 95 8.06 -2.50 -8.05
C ALA A 95 9.61 -2.48 -7.90
N GLY A 96 10.30 -3.59 -8.23
CA GLY A 96 11.72 -3.82 -7.92
C GLY A 96 11.92 -4.30 -6.48
N SER A 97 13.02 -3.90 -5.84
CA SER A 97 13.28 -4.21 -4.43
C SER A 97 12.09 -3.76 -3.56
N SER A 98 11.56 -4.70 -2.78
CA SER A 98 10.31 -4.58 -2.05
C SER A 98 10.36 -5.33 -0.72
N VAL A 99 9.46 -4.94 0.19
CA VAL A 99 9.13 -5.64 1.43
C VAL A 99 7.67 -6.10 1.39
N TRP A 100 7.25 -7.00 2.27
CA TRP A 100 5.89 -7.53 2.29
C TRP A 100 5.19 -7.22 3.61
N VAL A 101 3.94 -6.78 3.53
CA VAL A 101 3.09 -6.57 4.71
C VAL A 101 2.89 -7.89 5.45
N ASP A 102 3.09 -7.89 6.76
CA ASP A 102 2.90 -9.05 7.63
C ASP A 102 1.43 -9.18 8.05
N PHE A 103 0.57 -9.69 7.16
CA PHE A 103 -0.87 -9.84 7.44
C PHE A 103 -1.21 -10.87 8.55
N LEU A 104 -0.21 -11.50 9.18
CA LEU A 104 -0.40 -12.28 10.40
C LEU A 104 -0.26 -11.42 11.67
N ASN A 105 0.18 -10.16 11.53
CA ASN A 105 0.32 -9.19 12.60
C ASN A 105 -0.87 -8.22 12.62
N GLU A 106 -1.55 -8.11 13.75
CA GLU A 106 -2.71 -7.22 13.90
C GLU A 106 -2.37 -5.74 13.65
N SER A 107 -1.16 -5.28 14.03
CA SER A 107 -0.73 -3.91 13.74
C SER A 107 -0.57 -3.64 12.25
N ALA A 108 -0.18 -4.66 11.47
CA ALA A 108 -0.10 -4.56 10.01
C ALA A 108 -1.49 -4.54 9.37
N CYS A 109 -2.41 -5.36 9.87
CA CYS A 109 -3.81 -5.35 9.46
C CYS A 109 -4.49 -4.02 9.77
N ASP A 110 -4.29 -3.45 10.96
CA ASP A 110 -4.84 -2.15 11.36
C ASP A 110 -4.29 -1.03 10.49
N TYR A 111 -2.97 -1.01 10.27
CA TYR A 111 -2.35 -0.05 9.35
C TYR A 111 -2.92 -0.16 7.94
N TRP A 112 -3.04 -1.38 7.40
CA TRP A 112 -3.60 -1.61 6.07
C TRP A 112 -5.05 -1.15 5.97
N LYS A 113 -5.84 -1.43 7.01
CA LYS A 113 -7.23 -1.00 7.10
C LYS A 113 -7.35 0.53 7.07
N ASP A 114 -6.49 1.23 7.79
CA ASP A 114 -6.45 2.70 7.84
C ASP A 114 -6.11 3.34 6.49
N LEU A 115 -5.28 2.69 5.68
CA LEU A 115 -4.95 3.16 4.32
C LEU A 115 -6.16 3.22 3.38
N PHE A 116 -7.12 2.31 3.56
CA PHE A 116 -8.31 2.19 2.69
C PHE A 116 -9.60 2.59 3.40
N HIS A 117 -9.51 3.16 4.59
CA HIS A 117 -10.68 3.64 5.31
C HIS A 117 -11.33 4.80 4.54
N PRO A 118 -12.64 4.69 4.19
CA PRO A 118 -13.35 5.82 3.61
C PRO A 118 -13.32 7.00 4.57
N SER A 119 -12.91 8.17 4.06
CA SER A 119 -13.00 9.45 4.77
C SER A 119 -14.43 9.86 5.04
#